data_AF-A0A4R0JZS8-F1
#
_entry.id   AF-A0A4R0JZS8-F1
#
_cell.length_a   1.000
_cell.length_b   1.000
_cell.length_c   1.000
_cell.angle_alpha   90.00
_cell.angle_beta   90.00
_cell.angle_gamma   90.00
#
_symmetry.space_group_name_H-M   'P 1'
#
loop_
_entity.id
_entity.type
_entity.pdbx_description
1 polymer ?
#
loop_
_entity_poly.entity_id
_entity_poly.type
_entity_poly.pdbx_seq_one_letter_code
_entity_poly.pdbx_strand_id
1 'polypeptide(L)'
;MTRPGMVAAGLLVAYGIVRLIDGVDGSHGPGLAWTVGHLLFLAGMLLFAVVLVLARGELIRRRGVGAVAVVVGLLGVAAFVRVILVDLMVGFRAEDRAGMSRISDEYDRWPGNLGIYEPLSTIGPALFLVGLLALAVLLVLDRRLPIWSPILLAAGFAVITVNLDLMPLGGLLLAAAFALAVRPTPTIDAVPTPDLGNRRDR
;
A
#
# COMPACT_ATOMS: atom_id res chain seq x y z
N MET A 1 -6.43 -9.81 -5.41
CA MET A 1 -5.73 -8.67 -4.77
C MET A 1 -4.54 -8.09 -5.55
N THR A 2 -3.92 -8.83 -6.48
CA THR A 2 -2.65 -8.45 -7.14
C THR A 2 -2.68 -7.14 -7.94
N ARG A 3 -3.59 -7.02 -8.92
CA ARG A 3 -3.73 -5.79 -9.74
C ARG A 3 -3.94 -4.53 -8.90
N PRO A 4 -4.93 -4.47 -7.97
CA PRO A 4 -5.10 -3.27 -7.15
C PRO A 4 -3.89 -3.03 -6.23
N GLY A 5 -3.19 -4.07 -5.77
CA GLY A 5 -1.94 -3.92 -5.00
C GLY A 5 -0.81 -3.27 -5.80
N MET A 6 -0.65 -3.65 -7.07
CA MET A 6 0.33 -3.01 -7.97
C MET A 6 -0.04 -1.55 -8.25
N VAL A 7 -1.31 -1.25 -8.50
CA VAL A 7 -1.77 0.13 -8.73
C VAL A 7 -1.58 0.98 -7.48
N ALA A 8 -1.96 0.46 -6.31
CA ALA A 8 -1.76 1.15 -5.04
C ALA A 8 -0.27 1.47 -4.77
N ALA A 9 0.61 0.48 -4.98
CA ALA A 9 2.05 0.67 -4.85
C ALA A 9 2.60 1.66 -5.89
N GLY A 10 2.12 1.61 -7.14
CA GLY A 10 2.49 2.55 -8.19
C GLY A 10 2.09 3.99 -7.86
N LEU A 11 0.95 4.21 -7.19
CA LEU A 11 0.55 5.53 -6.70
C LEU A 11 1.49 6.05 -5.60
N LEU A 12 2.00 5.18 -4.73
CA LEU A 12 3.03 5.56 -3.76
C LEU A 12 4.36 5.93 -4.44
N VAL A 13 4.74 5.22 -5.50
CA VAL A 13 5.91 5.60 -6.32
C VAL A 13 5.71 6.98 -6.93
N ALA A 14 4.54 7.23 -7.53
CA ALA A 14 4.20 8.53 -8.12
C ALA A 14 4.22 9.65 -7.06
N TYR A 15 3.63 9.43 -5.88
CA TYR A 15 3.74 10.35 -4.75
C TYR A 15 5.20 10.63 -4.40
N GLY A 16 6.03 9.58 -4.26
CA GLY A 16 7.43 9.72 -3.90
C GLY A 16 8.21 10.56 -4.91
N ILE A 17 7.92 10.41 -6.20
CA ILE A 17 8.52 11.23 -7.26
C ILE A 17 8.09 12.69 -7.13
N VAL A 18 6.78 12.95 -6.97
CA VAL A 18 6.26 14.31 -6.77
C VAL A 18 6.88 14.95 -5.53
N ARG A 19 7.03 14.19 -4.45
CA ARG A 19 7.68 14.61 -3.20
C ARG A 19 9.14 14.99 -3.42
N LEU A 20 9.91 14.17 -4.14
CA LEU A 20 11.31 14.49 -4.46
C LEU A 20 11.42 15.78 -5.27
N ILE A 21 10.48 16.03 -6.18
CA ILE A 21 10.42 17.27 -6.97
C ILE A 21 10.09 18.47 -6.08
N ASP A 22 9.11 18.33 -5.18
CA ASP A 22 8.73 19.36 -4.20
C ASP A 22 9.93 19.72 -3.31
N GLY A 23 10.68 18.72 -2.85
CA GLY A 23 11.84 18.86 -1.96
C GLY A 23 13.15 19.34 -2.60
N VAL A 24 13.19 19.66 -3.90
CA VAL A 24 14.45 20.03 -4.60
C VAL A 24 15.12 21.26 -3.99
N ASP A 25 14.34 22.21 -3.47
CA ASP A 25 14.85 23.41 -2.80
C ASP A 25 15.23 23.19 -1.33
N GLY A 26 15.15 21.95 -0.84
CA GLY A 26 15.40 21.58 0.55
C GLY A 26 14.19 21.76 1.48
N SER A 27 13.04 22.15 0.93
CA SER A 27 11.80 22.35 1.67
C SER A 27 10.60 21.69 1.00
N HIS A 28 9.63 21.28 1.81
CA HIS A 28 8.33 20.85 1.30
C HIS A 28 7.30 21.86 1.80
N GLY A 29 6.50 22.42 0.91
CA GLY A 29 5.66 23.59 1.21
C GLY A 29 4.29 23.52 0.54
N PRO A 30 3.39 24.47 0.84
CA PRO A 30 2.07 24.50 0.22
C PRO A 30 2.19 24.72 -1.30
N GLY A 31 1.30 24.09 -2.06
CA GLY A 31 1.27 24.25 -3.52
C GLY A 31 0.80 23.01 -4.26
N LEU A 32 0.91 23.07 -5.60
CA LEU A 32 0.43 22.01 -6.49
C LEU A 32 1.12 20.67 -6.25
N ALA A 33 2.45 20.66 -6.06
CA ALA A 33 3.20 19.42 -5.84
C ALA A 33 2.78 18.75 -4.53
N TRP A 34 2.67 19.51 -3.44
CA TRP A 34 2.10 19.03 -2.17
C TRP A 34 0.71 18.43 -2.34
N THR A 35 -0.23 19.17 -2.93
CA THR A 35 -1.62 18.70 -3.10
C THR A 35 -1.70 17.46 -3.98
N VAL A 36 -1.06 17.47 -5.14
CA VAL A 36 -1.06 16.33 -6.07
C VAL A 36 -0.44 15.10 -5.40
N GLY A 37 0.68 15.28 -4.71
CA GLY A 37 1.30 14.22 -3.93
C GLY A 37 0.30 13.61 -2.95
N HIS A 38 -0.26 14.40 -2.04
CA HIS A 38 -1.16 13.88 -1.01
C HIS A 38 -2.43 13.25 -1.59
N LEU A 39 -2.94 13.72 -2.74
CA LEU A 39 -4.05 13.06 -3.44
C LEU A 39 -3.66 11.69 -4.01
N LEU A 40 -2.46 11.56 -4.59
CA LEU A 40 -1.93 10.27 -5.05
C LEU A 40 -1.76 9.31 -3.86
N PHE A 41 -1.23 9.81 -2.74
CA PHE A 41 -1.06 9.02 -1.53
C PHE A 41 -2.42 8.56 -0.98
N LEU A 42 -3.40 9.46 -0.90
CA LEU A 42 -4.77 9.13 -0.47
C LEU A 42 -5.37 8.04 -1.34
N ALA A 43 -5.32 8.19 -2.67
CA ALA A 43 -5.82 7.19 -3.60
C ALA A 43 -5.11 5.83 -3.42
N GLY A 44 -3.80 5.83 -3.22
CA GLY A 44 -3.02 4.63 -2.90
C GLY A 44 -3.51 3.93 -1.64
N MET A 45 -3.71 4.68 -0.55
CA MET A 45 -4.19 4.14 0.72
C MET A 45 -5.61 3.58 0.64
N LEU A 46 -6.51 4.23 -0.09
CA LEU A 46 -7.86 3.72 -0.33
C LEU A 46 -7.84 2.43 -1.16
N LEU A 47 -6.97 2.33 -2.17
CA LEU A 47 -6.78 1.07 -2.91
C LEU A 47 -6.16 -0.02 -2.02
N PHE A 48 -5.27 0.33 -1.10
CA PHE A 48 -4.76 -0.64 -0.13
C PHE A 48 -5.86 -1.17 0.82
N ALA A 49 -6.84 -0.35 1.22
CA ALA A 49 -8.02 -0.86 1.93
C ALA A 49 -8.78 -1.91 1.10
N VAL A 50 -8.96 -1.67 -0.21
CA VAL A 50 -9.54 -2.67 -1.12
C VAL A 50 -8.68 -3.93 -1.17
N VAL A 51 -7.35 -3.80 -1.25
CA VAL A 51 -6.41 -4.93 -1.24
C VAL A 51 -6.57 -5.79 0.01
N LEU A 52 -6.68 -5.18 1.20
CA LEU A 52 -6.90 -5.90 2.47
C LEU A 52 -8.18 -6.75 2.41
N VAL A 53 -9.29 -6.16 1.95
CA VAL A 53 -10.58 -6.86 1.84
C VAL A 53 -10.53 -7.99 0.82
N LEU A 54 -9.92 -7.76 -0.34
CA LEU A 54 -9.77 -8.78 -1.39
C LEU A 54 -8.86 -9.92 -0.92
N ALA A 55 -7.75 -9.62 -0.24
CA ALA A 55 -6.82 -10.61 0.30
C ALA A 55 -7.51 -11.56 1.29
N ARG A 56 -8.39 -11.04 2.15
CA ARG A 56 -9.22 -11.87 3.03
C ARG A 56 -10.14 -12.80 2.25
N GLY A 57 -10.71 -12.33 1.14
CA GLY A 57 -11.58 -13.13 0.27
C GLY A 57 -10.87 -14.35 -0.34
N GLU A 58 -9.56 -14.29 -0.49
CA GLU A 58 -8.73 -15.38 -1.03
C GLU A 58 -8.35 -16.45 0.00
N LEU A 59 -8.53 -16.18 1.30
CA LEU A 59 -8.26 -17.13 2.39
C LEU A 59 -9.37 -18.17 2.52
N ILE A 60 -8.99 -19.45 2.60
CA ILE A 60 -9.95 -20.57 2.74
C ILE A 60 -9.95 -21.09 4.17
N ARG A 61 -8.78 -21.42 4.72
CA ARG A 61 -8.66 -22.13 6.00
C ARG A 61 -8.59 -21.19 7.21
N ARG A 62 -8.21 -19.93 6.99
CA ARG A 62 -7.79 -18.98 8.03
C ARG A 62 -8.66 -17.72 8.08
N ARG A 63 -9.93 -17.85 7.69
CA ARG A 63 -10.86 -16.71 7.51
C ARG A 63 -11.09 -15.88 8.77
N GLY A 64 -11.10 -16.50 9.95
CA GLY A 64 -11.24 -15.80 11.24
C GLY A 64 -10.05 -14.89 11.54
N VAL A 65 -8.84 -15.45 11.52
CA VAL A 65 -7.59 -14.67 11.71
C VAL A 65 -7.43 -13.62 10.61
N GLY A 66 -7.78 -13.95 9.36
CA GLY A 66 -7.79 -13.00 8.27
C GLY A 66 -8.76 -11.83 8.47
N ALA A 67 -9.90 -12.04 9.14
CA ALA A 67 -10.82 -10.95 9.47
C ALA A 67 -10.20 -9.97 10.48
N VAL A 68 -9.53 -10.49 11.51
CA VAL A 68 -8.80 -9.66 12.49
C VAL A 68 -7.70 -8.86 11.79
N ALA A 69 -6.92 -9.50 10.91
CA ALA A 69 -5.86 -8.83 10.16
C ALA A 69 -6.41 -7.71 9.26
N VAL A 70 -7.57 -7.90 8.61
CA VAL A 70 -8.25 -6.83 7.87
C VAL A 70 -8.66 -5.68 8.76
N VAL A 71 -9.27 -5.95 9.92
CA VAL A 71 -9.69 -4.87 10.84
C VAL A 71 -8.48 -4.06 11.29
N VAL A 72 -7.40 -4.73 11.73
CA VAL A 72 -6.14 -4.06 12.12
C VAL A 72 -5.58 -3.23 10.97
N GLY A 73 -5.54 -3.79 9.77
CA GLY A 73 -5.06 -3.07 8.59
C GLY A 73 -5.92 -1.84 8.25
N LEU A 74 -7.25 -1.97 8.31
CA LEU A 74 -8.19 -0.88 8.02
C LEU A 74 -8.13 0.24 9.07
N LEU A 75 -7.88 -0.08 10.34
CA LEU A 75 -7.62 0.94 11.37
C LEU A 75 -6.36 1.74 11.02
N GLY A 76 -5.31 1.08 10.54
CA GLY A 76 -4.11 1.77 10.05
C GLY A 76 -4.37 2.61 8.80
N VAL A 77 -5.18 2.12 7.85
CA VAL A 77 -5.59 2.92 6.68
C VAL A 77 -6.38 4.15 7.13
N ALA A 78 -7.31 4.02 8.07
CA ALA A 78 -8.08 5.14 8.60
C ALA A 78 -7.18 6.20 9.25
N ALA A 79 -6.14 5.76 9.98
CA ALA A 79 -5.14 6.66 10.54
C ALA A 79 -4.36 7.43 9.45
N PHE A 80 -3.88 6.73 8.41
CA PHE A 80 -3.24 7.39 7.27
C PHE A 80 -4.16 8.36 6.55
N VAL A 81 -5.41 7.97 6.29
CA VAL A 81 -6.41 8.85 5.67
C VAL A 81 -6.60 10.11 6.50
N ARG A 82 -6.68 10.01 7.83
CA ARG A 82 -6.74 11.19 8.69
C ARG A 82 -5.53 12.10 8.49
N VAL A 83 -4.31 11.55 8.59
CA VAL A 83 -3.06 12.32 8.43
C VAL A 83 -3.06 13.03 7.08
N ILE A 84 -3.33 12.31 5.99
CA ILE A 84 -3.35 12.86 4.64
C ILE A 84 -4.41 13.96 4.47
N LEU A 85 -5.59 13.80 5.08
CA LEU A 85 -6.63 14.83 5.05
C LEU A 85 -6.21 16.09 5.81
N VAL A 86 -5.53 15.94 6.95
CA VAL A 86 -4.94 17.07 7.69
C VAL A 86 -3.88 17.75 6.83
N ASP A 87 -2.96 17.00 6.22
CA ASP A 87 -1.91 17.54 5.33
C ASP A 87 -2.50 18.31 4.15
N LEU A 88 -3.59 17.81 3.54
CA LEU A 88 -4.31 18.52 2.48
C LEU A 88 -4.94 19.81 3.01
N MET A 89 -5.62 19.78 4.15
CA MET A 89 -6.24 20.98 4.75
C MET A 89 -5.21 22.03 5.14
N VAL A 90 -4.08 21.60 5.69
CA VAL A 90 -2.94 22.45 6.04
C VAL A 90 -2.34 23.05 4.76
N GLY A 91 -2.10 22.23 3.73
CA GLY A 91 -1.53 22.69 2.47
C GLY A 91 -2.42 23.64 1.67
N PHE A 92 -3.76 23.53 1.80
CA PHE A 92 -4.68 24.48 1.18
C PHE A 92 -4.82 25.80 1.95
N ARG A 93 -4.53 25.80 3.26
CA ARG A 93 -4.71 26.99 4.12
C ARG A 93 -3.43 27.79 4.34
N ALA A 94 -2.28 27.14 4.28
CA ALA A 94 -1.01 27.80 4.54
C ALA A 94 -0.49 28.56 3.30
N GLU A 95 0.05 29.76 3.52
CA GLU A 95 0.76 30.53 2.48
C GLU A 95 2.21 30.06 2.32
N ASP A 96 2.81 29.56 3.40
CA ASP A 96 4.18 29.09 3.45
C ASP A 96 4.36 27.89 4.41
N ARG A 97 5.57 27.34 4.44
CA ARG A 97 5.91 26.20 5.32
C ARG A 97 5.78 26.53 6.81
N ALA A 98 6.04 27.77 7.21
CA ALA A 98 5.89 28.19 8.60
C ALA A 98 4.40 28.21 9.02
N GLY A 99 3.52 28.66 8.13
CA GLY A 99 2.08 28.59 8.28
C GLY A 99 1.57 27.15 8.38
N MET A 100 2.14 26.23 7.60
CA MET A 100 1.78 24.80 7.68
C MET A 100 1.98 24.23 9.09
N SER A 101 3.14 24.48 9.70
CA SER A 101 3.45 23.99 11.06
C SER A 101 2.47 24.55 12.09
N ARG A 102 2.16 25.84 12.01
CA ARG A 102 1.23 26.51 12.94
C ARG A 102 -0.18 25.93 12.84
N ILE A 103 -0.67 25.71 11.62
CA ILE A 103 -2.02 25.18 11.37
C ILE A 103 -2.10 23.69 11.73
N SER A 104 -1.03 22.92 11.49
CA SER A 104 -0.96 21.50 11.86
C SER A 104 -1.16 21.31 13.38
N ASP A 105 -0.50 22.15 14.19
CA ASP A 105 -0.61 22.08 15.65
C ASP A 105 -2.06 22.27 16.14
N GLU A 106 -2.88 23.04 15.41
CA GLU A 106 -4.30 23.21 15.71
C GLU A 106 -5.10 21.93 15.41
N TYR A 107 -4.83 21.27 14.29
CA TYR A 107 -5.53 20.05 13.86
C TYR A 107 -5.17 18.80 14.66
N ASP A 108 -3.99 18.74 15.26
CA ASP A 108 -3.62 17.65 16.17
C ASP A 108 -4.51 17.58 17.41
N ARG A 109 -5.26 18.65 17.70
CA ARG A 109 -6.19 18.75 18.83
C ARG A 109 -7.66 18.71 18.42
N TRP A 110 -7.96 18.34 17.17
CA TRP A 110 -9.32 18.39 16.62
C TRP A 110 -9.85 17.03 16.12
N PRO A 111 -11.14 16.70 16.37
CA PRO A 111 -12.14 17.43 17.17
C PRO A 111 -12.03 17.19 18.69
N GLY A 112 -11.54 18.20 19.43
CA GLY A 112 -11.32 18.16 20.88
C GLY A 112 -10.00 17.50 21.26
N ASN A 113 -9.46 17.77 22.45
CA ASN A 113 -8.19 17.17 22.89
C ASN A 113 -8.42 15.79 23.53
N LEU A 114 -8.77 14.81 22.70
CA LEU A 114 -9.07 13.43 23.15
C LEU A 114 -7.82 12.60 23.49
N GLY A 115 -6.60 13.13 23.30
CA GLY A 115 -5.34 12.41 23.54
C GLY A 115 -5.06 11.22 22.61
N ILE A 116 -5.94 10.94 21.65
CA ILE A 116 -5.83 9.79 20.74
C ILE A 116 -5.09 10.10 19.44
N TYR A 117 -4.99 11.37 19.04
CA TYR A 117 -4.52 11.75 17.70
C TYR A 117 -3.03 11.50 17.49
N GLU A 118 -2.20 11.87 18.46
CA GLU A 118 -0.76 11.62 18.42
C GLU A 118 -0.44 10.11 18.41
N PRO A 119 -1.02 9.28 19.30
CA PRO A 119 -0.92 7.83 19.19
C PRO A 119 -1.43 7.29 17.86
N LEU A 120 -2.52 7.82 17.32
CA LEU A 120 -3.09 7.35 16.06
C LEU A 120 -2.19 7.68 14.87
N SER A 121 -1.62 8.88 14.82
CA SER A 121 -0.64 9.29 13.79
C SER A 121 0.66 8.48 13.90
N THR A 122 1.06 8.10 15.11
CA THR A 122 2.31 7.35 15.36
C THR A 122 2.15 5.85 15.11
N ILE A 123 1.09 5.24 15.65
CA ILE A 123 0.87 3.78 15.65
C ILE A 123 0.06 3.34 14.42
N GLY A 124 -0.79 4.22 13.88
CA GLY A 124 -1.62 3.94 12.71
C GLY A 124 -0.86 3.32 11.53
N PRO A 125 0.27 3.92 11.09
CA PRO A 125 1.10 3.34 10.05
C PRO A 125 1.55 1.90 10.34
N ALA A 126 1.92 1.61 11.59
CA ALA A 126 2.32 0.27 12.01
C ALA A 126 1.15 -0.72 11.97
N LEU A 127 -0.06 -0.30 12.35
CA LEU A 127 -1.26 -1.16 12.25
C LEU A 127 -1.55 -1.56 10.81
N PHE A 128 -1.41 -0.63 9.86
CA PHE A 128 -1.58 -0.93 8.44
C PHE A 128 -0.58 -2.00 7.99
N LEU A 129 0.72 -1.81 8.30
CA LEU A 129 1.77 -2.76 7.99
C LEU A 129 1.50 -4.14 8.59
N VAL A 130 1.14 -4.19 9.87
CA VAL A 130 0.84 -5.44 10.59
C VAL A 130 -0.33 -6.18 9.95
N GLY A 131 -1.43 -5.48 9.65
CA GLY A 131 -2.59 -6.08 8.99
C GLY A 131 -2.26 -6.63 7.61
N LEU A 132 -1.52 -5.86 6.80
CA LEU A 132 -1.12 -6.25 5.45
C LEU A 132 -0.14 -7.44 5.47
N LEU A 133 0.88 -7.41 6.33
CA LEU A 133 1.85 -8.50 6.47
C LEU A 133 1.19 -9.76 7.01
N ALA A 134 0.30 -9.65 8.00
CA ALA A 134 -0.44 -10.79 8.51
C ALA A 134 -1.23 -11.47 7.39
N LEU A 135 -1.97 -10.71 6.56
CA LEU A 135 -2.67 -11.27 5.41
C LEU A 135 -1.72 -11.92 4.40
N ALA A 136 -0.61 -11.25 4.06
CA ALA A 136 0.38 -11.79 3.14
C ALA A 136 0.95 -13.12 3.64
N VAL A 137 1.30 -13.22 4.93
CA VAL A 137 1.78 -14.46 5.56
C VAL A 137 0.70 -15.54 5.54
N LEU A 138 -0.54 -15.22 5.90
CA LEU A 138 -1.64 -16.19 5.86
C LEU A 138 -1.86 -16.73 4.43
N LEU A 139 -1.70 -15.89 3.41
CA LEU A 139 -1.79 -16.28 2.00
C LEU A 139 -0.60 -17.11 1.54
N VAL A 140 0.61 -16.88 2.04
CA VAL A 140 1.75 -17.79 1.85
C VAL A 140 1.45 -19.15 2.47
N LEU A 141 0.89 -19.18 3.68
CA LEU A 141 0.48 -20.41 4.35
C LEU A 141 -0.69 -21.15 3.66
N ASP A 142 -1.53 -20.43 2.93
CA ASP A 142 -2.56 -20.97 2.03
C ASP A 142 -2.00 -21.27 0.61
N ARG A 143 -0.69 -21.08 0.39
CA ARG A 143 0.03 -21.28 -0.88
C ARG A 143 -0.48 -20.43 -2.05
N ARG A 144 -1.09 -19.27 -1.74
CA ARG A 144 -1.59 -18.28 -2.70
C ARG A 144 -0.57 -17.20 -3.05
N LEU A 145 0.43 -16.98 -2.19
CA LEU A 145 1.53 -16.05 -2.41
C LEU A 145 2.90 -16.74 -2.29
N PRO A 146 3.93 -16.26 -2.98
CA PRO A 146 5.31 -16.68 -2.74
C PRO A 146 5.84 -16.11 -1.42
N ILE A 147 6.79 -16.81 -0.78
CA ILE A 147 7.39 -16.40 0.51
C ILE A 147 8.10 -15.03 0.44
N TRP A 148 8.53 -14.61 -0.74
CA TRP A 148 9.19 -13.33 -0.96
C TRP A 148 8.23 -12.14 -0.86
N SER A 149 6.92 -12.31 -1.09
CA SER A 149 5.95 -11.21 -1.01
C SER A 149 5.93 -10.51 0.35
N PRO A 150 5.75 -11.19 1.50
CA PRO A 150 5.80 -10.52 2.81
C PRO A 150 7.17 -9.90 3.12
N ILE A 151 8.27 -10.48 2.63
CA ILE A 151 9.63 -9.92 2.80
C ILE A 151 9.75 -8.59 2.06
N LEU A 152 9.32 -8.55 0.79
CA LEU A 152 9.35 -7.34 -0.03
C LEU A 152 8.41 -6.25 0.52
N LEU A 153 7.24 -6.63 1.05
CA LEU A 153 6.36 -5.70 1.76
C LEU A 153 7.08 -5.10 2.96
N ALA A 154 7.64 -5.92 3.85
CA ALA A 154 8.35 -5.45 5.04
C ALA A 154 9.55 -4.57 4.68
N ALA A 155 10.34 -4.96 3.68
CA ALA A 155 11.48 -4.19 3.19
C ALA A 155 11.04 -2.83 2.60
N GLY A 156 9.98 -2.81 1.78
CA GLY A 156 9.44 -1.58 1.21
C GLY A 156 9.00 -0.58 2.28
N PHE A 157 8.31 -1.05 3.32
CA PHE A 157 7.95 -0.20 4.46
C PHE A 157 9.16 0.24 5.28
N ALA A 158 10.12 -0.66 5.54
CA ALA A 158 11.33 -0.29 6.26
C ALA A 158 12.09 0.84 5.55
N VAL A 159 12.21 0.78 4.22
CA VAL A 159 12.81 1.83 3.40
C VAL A 159 12.08 3.16 3.56
N ILE A 160 10.74 3.15 3.49
CA ILE A 160 9.90 4.36 3.66
C ILE A 160 10.04 4.95 5.07
N THR A 161 10.09 4.10 6.11
CA THR A 161 10.24 4.53 7.51
C THR A 161 11.60 5.16 7.78
N VAL A 162 12.67 4.66 7.15
CA VAL A 162 14.02 5.24 7.31
C VAL A 162 14.05 6.67 6.77
N ASN A 163 13.48 6.89 5.58
CA ASN A 163 13.31 8.22 5.03
C ASN A 163 12.15 8.22 4.02
N LEU A 164 11.21 9.14 4.21
CA LEU A 164 10.03 9.29 3.37
C LEU A 164 10.39 9.63 1.91
N ASP A 165 11.55 10.25 1.67
CA ASP A 165 12.07 10.56 0.34
C ASP A 165 12.49 9.29 -0.44
N LEU A 166 12.65 8.16 0.26
CA LEU A 166 12.85 6.85 -0.35
C LEU A 166 11.55 6.17 -0.76
N MET A 167 10.41 6.87 -0.71
CA MET A 167 9.12 6.29 -1.10
C MET A 167 9.08 5.76 -2.55
N PRO A 168 9.78 6.32 -3.55
CA PRO A 168 9.86 5.67 -4.86
C PRO A 168 10.45 4.26 -4.78
N LEU A 169 11.56 4.09 -4.06
CA LEU A 169 12.20 2.78 -3.88
C LEU A 169 11.32 1.84 -3.06
N GLY A 170 10.76 2.33 -1.94
CA GLY A 170 9.85 1.55 -1.12
C GLY A 170 8.62 1.10 -1.90
N GLY A 171 7.98 2.00 -2.64
CA GLY A 171 6.83 1.72 -3.50
C GLY A 171 7.15 0.70 -4.60
N LEU A 172 8.35 0.73 -5.19
CA LEU A 172 8.79 -0.28 -6.15
C LEU A 172 8.92 -1.67 -5.50
N LEU A 173 9.46 -1.76 -4.27
CA LEU A 173 9.50 -3.01 -3.51
C LEU A 173 8.10 -3.53 -3.19
N LEU A 174 7.18 -2.65 -2.80
CA LEU A 174 5.77 -3.00 -2.59
C LEU A 174 5.13 -3.51 -3.90
N ALA A 175 5.37 -2.83 -5.03
CA ALA A 175 4.85 -3.25 -6.33
C ALA A 175 5.39 -4.62 -6.74
N ALA A 176 6.69 -4.86 -6.53
CA ALA A 176 7.33 -6.15 -6.79
C ALA A 176 6.71 -7.29 -5.94
N ALA A 177 6.36 -7.00 -4.68
CA ALA A 177 5.70 -7.97 -3.81
C ALA A 177 4.38 -8.51 -4.39
N PHE A 178 3.64 -7.67 -5.11
CA PHE A 178 2.41 -8.05 -5.80
C PHE A 178 2.67 -8.60 -7.20
N ALA A 179 3.56 -8.00 -8.00
CA ALA A 179 3.83 -8.44 -9.37
C ALA A 179 4.35 -9.90 -9.42
N LEU A 180 5.25 -10.26 -8.52
CA LEU A 180 5.82 -11.61 -8.43
C LEU A 180 4.82 -12.66 -7.91
N ALA A 181 3.65 -12.25 -7.43
CA ALA A 181 2.58 -13.16 -7.06
C ALA A 181 1.85 -13.76 -8.26
N VAL A 182 1.98 -13.17 -9.46
CA VAL A 182 1.42 -13.71 -10.69
C VAL A 182 2.29 -14.89 -11.13
N ARG A 183 1.85 -16.12 -10.83
CA ARG A 183 2.48 -17.31 -11.44
C ARG A 183 2.09 -17.34 -12.93
N PRO A 184 3.05 -17.54 -13.86
CA PRO A 184 2.73 -17.90 -15.23
C PRO A 184 1.87 -19.16 -15.22
N THR A 185 0.72 -19.12 -15.87
CA THR A 185 0.00 -20.36 -16.21
C THR A 185 0.93 -21.15 -17.14
N PRO A 186 1.25 -22.41 -16.84
CA PRO A 186 1.96 -23.24 -17.81
C PRO A 186 1.09 -23.27 -19.06
N THR A 187 1.60 -22.75 -20.18
CA THR A 187 0.95 -22.88 -21.47
C THR A 187 0.87 -24.37 -21.76
N ILE A 188 -0.33 -24.96 -21.67
CA ILE A 188 -0.57 -26.31 -22.19
C ILE A 188 -0.71 -26.15 -23.70
N ASP A 189 0.40 -25.81 -24.36
CA ASP A 189 0.52 -25.94 -25.80
C ASP A 189 1.33 -27.21 -26.08
N ALA A 190 0.81 -28.01 -27.00
CA ALA A 190 1.22 -29.36 -27.39
C ALA A 190 0.82 -30.48 -26.42
N VAL A 191 -0.49 -30.77 -26.34
CA VAL A 191 -0.89 -32.19 -26.38
C VAL A 191 -0.55 -32.69 -27.78
N PRO A 192 0.37 -33.64 -27.96
CA PRO A 192 0.59 -34.26 -29.26
C PRO A 192 -0.73 -34.90 -29.69
N THR A 193 -1.31 -34.45 -30.79
CA THR A 193 -2.42 -35.15 -31.43
C THR A 193 -2.00 -36.61 -31.66
N PRO A 194 -2.74 -37.62 -31.17
CA PRO A 194 -2.43 -39.00 -31.44
C PRO A 194 -2.51 -39.21 -32.96
N ASP A 195 -1.43 -39.72 -33.54
CA ASP A 195 -1.42 -40.22 -34.92
C ASP A 195 -2.37 -41.42 -35.01
N LEU A 196 -3.61 -41.14 -35.43
CA LEU A 196 -4.63 -42.12 -35.76
C LEU A 196 -4.64 -42.36 -37.27
N GLY A 197 -3.54 -42.83 -37.84
CA GLY A 197 -3.51 -43.02 -39.29
C GLY A 197 -2.44 -43.96 -39.82
N ASN A 198 -2.57 -45.27 -39.59
CA ASN A 198 -2.64 -46.28 -40.67
C ASN A 198 -2.70 -47.71 -40.08
N ARG A 199 -3.90 -48.22 -39.80
CA ARG A 199 -4.18 -49.67 -39.72
C ARG A 199 -5.15 -50.02 -40.83
N ARG A 200 -4.66 -50.15 -42.06
CA ARG A 200 -5.34 -50.90 -43.11
C ARG A 200 -4.29 -51.75 -43.82
N ASP A 201 -4.13 -52.97 -43.35
CA ASP A 201 -3.68 -54.12 -44.13
C ASP A 201 -4.33 -55.36 -43.49
N ARG A 202 -5.52 -55.69 -44.00
CA ARG A 202 -6.19 -56.99 -43.89
C ARG A 202 -6.81 -57.30 -45.24
#